data_AF-A0A8S1REQ2-F1
#
_entry.id   AF-A0A8S1REQ2-F1
#
_cell.length_a   1.000
_cell.length_b   1.000
_cell.length_c   1.000
_cell.angle_alpha   90.00
_cell.angle_beta   90.00
_cell.angle_gamma   90.00
#
_symmetry.space_group_name_H-M   'P 1'
#
loop_
_entity.id
_entity.type
_entity.pdbx_description
1 polymer ?
#
loop_
_entity_poly.entity_id
_entity_poly.type
_entity_poly.pdbx_seq_one_letter_code
_entity_poly.pdbx_strand_id
1 'polypeptide(L)'
;MEEILQIVFDLGEQKQETLKVYRDSDPVQLAQDFVNQHNLKNEAIPMIEETIWHHLKQITINKAQQQENIFDRLHKEAQIKQQRKQIEFANQQLSQRVNIPSPVIKYNPGDILYQKGIQHKEQLERLQDQRKMEQSQIEYPFKPFISERSQLIAKRPHKQSMPDYLMQMRKDISKHKEQMRTSRYQIETQECSFRPNINQISQKILMEKSKNSQSNIYDRLYNDGMQSKVKRMSNMENIESQSQSQLLNQQSSRKHSKTEMPFLERMQISVFQQRKKKEAINPQQEYDQSTGQKLYHPQICRPPISRNADHLPIGEYLYQMRTIKEDKFHFLIEQDRQDQQNQRARSLDKSNQIYEIKKKKFIYEIFNLLDSDSDGLISAQKIEISSINSEILQILTPLLCEMEQINAQLNQQQFYEAANRLIQTLPIVDRDKLLKGLSSKQKTQQEEYSFQPKLNQNSMRIVSTRQNHSVSNHKHQIYQKDEMQECTFKPKLYTPLKIYEFMLNQ
;
A
#
# COMPACT_ATOMS: atom_id res chain seq x y z
N MET A 1 28.07 44.16 -13.50
CA MET A 1 28.57 42.91 -12.90
C MET A 1 27.37 42.02 -12.67
N GLU A 2 27.37 40.79 -13.19
CA GLU A 2 26.26 39.85 -13.03
C GLU A 2 26.40 39.15 -11.67
N GLU A 3 25.38 39.25 -10.82
CA GLU A 3 25.33 38.59 -9.51
C GLU A 3 25.02 37.10 -9.71
N ILE A 4 25.88 36.21 -9.21
CA ILE A 4 25.74 34.76 -9.40
C ILE A 4 25.21 34.08 -8.14
N LEU A 5 25.58 34.58 -6.97
CA LEU A 5 25.36 33.92 -5.70
C LEU A 5 25.20 34.95 -4.58
N GLN A 6 24.21 34.72 -3.73
CA GLN A 6 23.93 35.52 -2.53
C GLN A 6 24.02 34.57 -1.32
N ILE A 7 24.97 34.80 -0.42
CA ILE A 7 25.16 34.00 0.80
C ILE A 7 24.81 34.87 2.00
N VAL A 8 23.96 34.35 2.90
CA VAL A 8 23.63 35.03 4.16
C VAL A 8 24.44 34.41 5.29
N PHE A 9 25.27 35.22 5.94
CA PHE A 9 26.05 34.84 7.11
C PHE A 9 25.39 35.38 8.37
N ASP A 10 25.24 34.53 9.39
CA ASP A 10 24.81 34.94 10.72
C ASP A 10 26.05 35.33 11.54
N LEU A 11 26.18 36.63 11.84
CA LEU A 11 27.29 37.21 12.59
C LEU A 11 26.98 37.36 14.07
N GLY A 12 25.75 37.08 14.48
CA GLY A 12 25.35 37.03 15.89
C GLY A 12 24.68 38.26 16.40
N GLU A 13 24.19 38.17 17.64
CA GLU A 13 23.37 39.23 18.25
C GLU A 13 22.17 39.63 17.35
N GLN A 14 21.65 38.68 16.56
CA GLN A 14 20.60 38.91 15.54
C GLN A 14 21.04 39.76 14.33
N LYS A 15 22.34 39.91 14.08
CA LYS A 15 22.88 40.55 12.87
C LYS A 15 23.14 39.49 11.81
N GLN A 16 22.39 39.57 10.71
CA GLN A 16 22.63 38.78 9.51
C GLN A 16 23.15 39.70 8.41
N GLU A 17 24.23 39.31 7.76
CA GLU A 17 24.77 40.04 6.63
C GLU A 17 24.71 39.19 5.36
N THR A 18 24.49 39.85 4.23
CA THR A 18 24.46 39.21 2.92
C THR A 18 25.74 39.51 2.14
N LEU A 19 26.52 38.48 1.82
CA LEU A 19 27.62 38.55 0.88
C LEU A 19 27.12 38.29 -0.55
N LYS A 20 27.33 39.26 -1.44
CA LYS A 20 27.02 39.14 -2.87
C LYS A 20 28.27 38.76 -3.65
N VAL A 21 28.18 37.68 -4.43
CA VAL A 21 29.29 37.15 -5.23
C VAL A 21 28.98 37.38 -6.71
N TYR A 22 29.90 38.09 -7.39
CA TYR A 22 29.81 38.36 -8.82
C TYR A 22 30.71 37.42 -9.63
N ARG A 23 30.43 37.33 -10.93
CA ARG A 23 31.09 36.39 -11.86
C ARG A 23 32.62 36.43 -11.89
N ASP A 24 33.19 37.63 -11.78
CA ASP A 24 34.62 37.87 -11.96
C ASP A 24 35.31 38.26 -10.63
N SER A 25 34.62 38.08 -9.50
CA SER A 25 35.17 38.40 -8.19
C SER A 25 36.08 37.28 -7.68
N ASP A 26 37.23 37.63 -7.12
CA ASP A 26 38.12 36.70 -6.44
C ASP A 26 37.52 36.31 -5.06
N PRO A 27 37.22 35.02 -4.80
CA PRO A 27 36.69 34.56 -3.52
C PRO A 27 37.56 34.94 -2.32
N VAL A 28 38.89 35.00 -2.51
CA VAL A 28 39.83 35.34 -1.44
C VAL A 28 39.68 36.81 -1.03
N GLN A 29 39.60 37.71 -2.01
CA GLN A 29 39.41 39.14 -1.76
C GLN A 29 38.03 39.42 -1.16
N LEU A 30 36.97 38.75 -1.65
CA LEU A 30 35.63 38.88 -1.07
C LEU A 30 35.57 38.42 0.39
N ALA A 31 36.26 37.33 0.74
CA ALA A 31 36.34 36.87 2.12
C ALA A 31 37.12 37.85 3.00
N GLN A 32 38.23 38.42 2.51
CA GLN A 32 39.02 39.43 3.22
C GLN A 32 38.22 40.72 3.45
N ASP A 33 37.56 41.23 2.41
CA ASP A 33 36.74 42.44 2.49
C ASP A 33 35.59 42.25 3.49
N PHE A 34 34.95 41.09 3.48
CA PHE A 34 33.88 40.75 4.42
C PHE A 34 34.38 40.66 5.87
N VAL A 35 35.54 40.03 6.09
CA VAL A 35 36.17 39.93 7.42
C VAL A 35 36.56 41.31 7.94
N ASN A 36 37.12 42.17 7.09
CA ASN A 36 37.51 43.53 7.42
C ASN A 36 36.30 44.42 7.70
N GLN A 37 35.23 44.30 6.91
CA GLN A 37 34.00 45.08 7.06
C GLN A 37 33.28 44.79 8.40
N HIS A 38 33.36 43.54 8.88
CA HIS A 38 32.67 43.09 10.09
C HIS A 38 33.58 42.89 11.30
N ASN A 39 34.85 43.29 11.23
CA ASN A 39 35.86 43.13 12.29
C ASN A 39 35.96 41.68 12.81
N LEU A 40 35.92 40.69 11.91
CA LEU A 40 36.05 39.28 12.27
C LEU A 40 37.53 38.88 12.44
N LYS A 41 37.80 37.77 13.14
CA LYS A 41 39.17 37.22 13.26
C LYS A 41 39.65 36.73 11.88
N ASN A 42 40.93 36.94 11.57
CA ASN A 42 41.55 36.49 10.31
C ASN A 42 41.44 34.97 10.08
N GLU A 43 41.21 34.19 11.13
CA GLU A 43 40.95 32.74 11.05
C GLU A 43 39.65 32.40 10.31
N ALA A 44 38.71 33.35 10.20
CA ALA A 44 37.44 33.17 9.49
C ALA A 44 37.59 33.26 7.95
N ILE A 45 38.69 33.85 7.45
CA ILE A 45 38.94 34.01 6.01
C ILE A 45 38.87 32.67 5.25
N PRO A 46 39.63 31.62 5.62
CA PRO A 46 39.57 30.34 4.90
C PRO A 46 38.20 29.67 4.97
N MET A 47 37.46 29.83 6.08
CA MET A 47 36.13 29.25 6.25
C MET A 47 35.10 29.90 5.32
N ILE A 48 35.14 31.24 5.21
CA ILE A 48 34.25 31.99 4.32
C ILE A 48 34.61 31.71 2.85
N GLU A 49 35.90 31.66 2.53
CA GLU A 49 36.41 31.29 1.21
C GLU A 49 35.93 29.89 0.79
N GLU A 50 36.10 28.88 1.64
CA GLU A 50 35.65 27.52 1.39
C GLU A 50 34.13 27.45 1.19
N THR A 51 33.37 28.24 1.98
CA THR A 51 31.92 28.34 1.84
C THR A 51 31.52 28.91 0.47
N ILE A 52 32.20 29.96 -0.01
CA ILE A 52 31.97 30.53 -1.33
C ILE A 52 32.28 29.50 -2.43
N TRP A 53 33.42 28.82 -2.35
CA TRP A 53 33.82 27.77 -3.29
C TRP A 53 32.82 26.61 -3.37
N HIS A 54 32.34 26.15 -2.21
CA HIS A 54 31.37 25.08 -2.14
C HIS A 54 30.06 25.43 -2.86
N HIS A 55 29.53 26.65 -2.63
CA HIS A 55 28.31 27.10 -3.29
C HIS A 55 28.50 27.34 -4.78
N LEU A 56 29.63 27.89 -5.21
CA LEU A 56 29.96 28.03 -6.64
C LEU A 56 30.03 26.66 -7.33
N LYS A 57 30.62 25.65 -6.68
CA LYS A 57 30.67 24.27 -7.19
C LYS A 57 29.27 23.66 -7.32
N GLN A 58 28.38 23.89 -6.34
CA GLN A 58 26.99 23.42 -6.42
C GLN A 58 26.22 24.08 -7.55
N ILE A 59 26.41 25.38 -7.78
CA ILE A 59 25.77 26.08 -8.91
C ILE A 59 26.26 25.51 -10.24
N THR A 60 27.55 25.22 -10.39
CA THR A 60 28.11 24.61 -11.60
C THR A 60 27.53 23.22 -11.85
N ILE A 61 27.39 22.39 -10.80
CA ILE A 61 26.77 21.06 -10.89
C ILE A 61 25.29 21.18 -11.29
N ASN A 62 24.55 22.11 -10.68
CA ASN A 62 23.13 22.29 -10.97
C ASN A 62 22.89 22.85 -12.38
N LYS A 63 23.73 23.77 -12.86
CA LYS A 63 23.67 24.26 -14.25
C LYS A 63 24.00 23.16 -15.26
N ALA A 64 25.00 22.31 -14.98
CA ALA A 64 25.30 21.15 -15.81
C ALA A 64 24.13 20.15 -15.85
N GLN A 65 23.45 19.93 -14.72
CA GLN A 65 22.27 19.06 -14.65
C GLN A 65 21.00 19.66 -15.29
N GLN A 66 20.90 20.98 -15.40
CA GLN A 66 19.79 21.67 -16.08
C GLN A 66 20.00 21.76 -17.60
N GLN A 67 21.25 21.66 -18.08
CA GLN A 67 21.57 21.66 -19.52
C GLN A 67 21.65 20.25 -20.14
N GLU A 68 21.74 19.18 -19.34
CA GLU A 68 21.57 17.83 -19.87
C GLU A 68 20.11 17.61 -20.28
N ASN A 69 19.91 17.26 -21.56
CA ASN A 69 18.62 16.88 -22.10
C ASN A 69 17.99 15.81 -21.19
N ILE A 70 16.73 16.02 -20.79
CA ILE A 70 15.98 15.10 -19.92
C ILE A 70 16.07 13.66 -20.44
N PHE A 71 16.14 13.51 -21.77
CA PHE A 71 16.32 12.24 -22.47
C PHE A 71 17.65 11.54 -22.11
N ASP A 72 18.76 12.26 -22.09
CA ASP A 72 20.09 11.71 -21.78
C ASP A 72 20.20 11.32 -20.30
N ARG A 73 19.56 12.10 -19.42
CA ARG A 73 19.47 11.78 -17.99
C ARG A 73 18.70 10.48 -17.75
N LEU A 74 17.57 10.31 -18.43
CA LEU A 74 16.77 9.09 -18.35
C LEU A 74 17.53 7.88 -18.92
N HIS A 75 18.27 8.07 -20.01
CA HIS A 75 19.03 7.01 -20.67
C HIS A 75 20.23 6.55 -19.82
N LYS A 76 20.96 7.49 -19.20
CA LYS A 76 22.02 7.17 -18.22
C LYS A 76 21.45 6.43 -17.01
N GLU A 77 20.31 6.86 -16.48
CA GLU A 77 19.68 6.20 -15.32
C GLU A 77 19.20 4.78 -15.65
N ALA A 78 18.65 4.58 -16.85
CA ALA A 78 18.26 3.26 -17.35
C ALA A 78 19.46 2.31 -17.50
N GLN A 79 20.60 2.80 -18.02
CA GLN A 79 21.83 2.04 -18.13
C GLN A 79 22.42 1.66 -16.76
N ILE A 80 22.44 2.60 -15.80
CA ILE A 80 22.89 2.32 -14.43
C ILE A 80 22.01 1.25 -13.77
N LYS A 81 20.69 1.29 -13.99
CA LYS A 81 19.77 0.25 -13.49
C LYS A 81 20.03 -1.12 -14.12
N GLN A 82 20.36 -1.19 -15.41
CA GLN A 82 20.76 -2.45 -16.04
C GLN A 82 22.08 -2.99 -15.48
N GLN A 83 23.10 -2.16 -15.33
CA GLN A 83 24.38 -2.57 -14.75
C GLN A 83 24.24 -3.05 -13.30
N ARG A 84 23.43 -2.38 -12.48
CA ARG A 84 23.15 -2.82 -11.10
C ARG A 84 22.51 -4.21 -11.06
N LYS A 85 21.54 -4.49 -11.94
CA LYS A 85 20.93 -5.83 -12.04
C LYS A 85 21.95 -6.91 -12.44
N GLN A 86 22.88 -6.59 -13.34
CA GLN A 86 23.94 -7.53 -13.72
C GLN A 86 24.91 -7.80 -12.57
N ILE A 87 25.27 -6.77 -11.79
CA ILE A 87 26.14 -6.91 -10.61
C ILE A 87 25.44 -7.72 -9.50
N GLU A 88 24.16 -7.46 -9.24
CA GLU A 88 23.37 -8.23 -8.26
C GLU A 88 23.24 -9.70 -8.67
N PHE A 89 23.03 -9.97 -9.95
CA PHE A 89 22.99 -11.33 -10.49
C PHE A 89 24.36 -12.04 -10.38
N ALA A 90 25.46 -11.34 -10.65
CA ALA A 90 26.81 -11.87 -10.49
C ALA A 90 27.14 -12.19 -9.03
N ASN A 91 26.72 -11.34 -8.08
CA ASN A 91 26.93 -11.57 -6.65
C ASN A 91 26.10 -12.75 -6.10
N GLN A 92 24.89 -12.98 -6.63
CA GLN A 92 24.11 -14.18 -6.30
C GLN A 92 24.72 -15.47 -6.86
N GLN A 93 25.33 -15.42 -8.05
CA GLN A 93 26.04 -16.57 -8.63
C GLN A 93 27.33 -16.91 -7.87
N LEU A 94 28.06 -15.90 -7.39
CA LEU A 94 29.30 -16.09 -6.62
C LEU A 94 29.07 -16.70 -5.23
N SER A 95 27.92 -16.46 -4.62
CA SER A 95 27.55 -17.05 -3.32
C SER A 95 27.13 -18.54 -3.42
N GLN A 96 26.99 -19.09 -4.64
CA GLN A 96 26.72 -20.51 -4.88
C GLN A 96 27.98 -21.34 -5.23
N ARG A 97 29.16 -20.70 -5.39
CA ARG A 97 30.40 -21.39 -5.79
C ARG A 97 31.54 -21.17 -4.79
N VAL A 98 31.35 -21.59 -3.54
CA VAL A 98 32.48 -21.85 -2.64
C VAL A 98 32.22 -23.16 -1.89
N ASN A 99 32.38 -24.28 -2.60
CA ASN A 99 32.57 -25.59 -1.99
C ASN A 99 34.05 -25.71 -1.58
N ILE A 100 34.39 -25.16 -0.43
CA ILE A 100 35.64 -25.52 0.28
C ILE A 100 35.24 -26.58 1.31
N PRO A 101 35.86 -27.77 1.32
CA PRO A 101 35.56 -28.82 2.27
C PRO A 101 36.05 -28.38 3.65
N SER A 102 35.14 -27.83 4.46
CA SER A 102 35.38 -27.55 5.87
C SER A 102 35.15 -28.82 6.69
N PRO A 103 35.93 -29.01 7.78
CA PRO A 103 35.81 -30.19 8.62
C PRO A 103 34.40 -30.29 9.17
N VAL A 104 33.88 -31.52 9.23
CA VAL A 104 32.51 -31.87 9.63
C VAL A 104 32.21 -31.36 11.04
N ILE A 105 31.82 -30.10 11.13
CA ILE A 105 31.14 -29.56 12.31
C ILE A 105 29.70 -30.00 12.17
N LYS A 106 29.22 -30.74 13.17
CA LYS A 106 27.87 -31.29 13.29
C LYS A 106 26.86 -30.13 13.25
N TYR A 107 26.44 -29.78 12.04
CA TYR A 107 25.65 -28.59 11.75
C TYR A 107 24.18 -28.86 12.06
N ASN A 108 23.73 -28.40 13.24
CA ASN A 108 22.33 -28.44 13.61
C ASN A 108 21.67 -27.12 13.18
N PRO A 109 20.80 -27.11 12.15
CA PRO A 109 20.17 -25.89 11.65
C PRO A 109 19.27 -25.21 12.71
N GLY A 110 18.83 -25.95 13.73
CA GLY A 110 18.09 -25.40 14.87
C GLY A 110 18.94 -24.45 15.71
N ASP A 111 20.22 -24.76 15.92
CA ASP A 111 21.10 -23.95 16.77
C ASP A 111 21.43 -22.60 16.11
N ILE A 112 21.49 -22.58 14.77
CA ILE A 112 21.74 -21.36 13.98
C ILE A 112 20.51 -20.47 13.92
N LEU A 113 19.33 -21.06 13.76
CA LEU A 113 18.06 -20.33 13.85
C LEU A 113 17.87 -19.77 15.26
N TYR A 114 18.22 -20.53 16.30
CA TYR A 114 18.18 -20.09 17.67
C TYR A 114 19.16 -18.93 17.94
N GLN A 115 20.41 -19.04 17.49
CA GLN A 115 21.39 -17.95 17.58
C GLN A 115 20.95 -16.69 16.83
N LYS A 116 20.39 -16.83 15.61
CA LYS A 116 19.80 -15.69 14.89
C LYS A 116 18.62 -15.08 15.64
N GLY A 117 17.76 -15.90 16.25
CA GLY A 117 16.65 -15.43 17.08
C GLY A 117 17.13 -14.64 18.31
N ILE A 118 18.19 -15.12 18.98
CA ILE A 118 18.83 -14.41 20.09
C ILE A 118 19.39 -13.07 19.62
N GLN A 119 20.16 -13.05 18.53
CA GLN A 119 20.75 -11.81 18.01
C GLN A 119 19.70 -10.76 17.62
N HIS A 120 18.60 -11.20 16.98
CA HIS A 120 17.52 -10.31 16.61
C HIS A 120 16.77 -9.77 17.85
N LYS A 121 16.55 -10.61 18.86
CA LYS A 121 15.97 -10.19 20.13
C LYS A 121 16.87 -9.18 20.85
N GLU A 122 18.17 -9.44 20.90
CA GLU A 122 19.15 -8.55 21.54
C GLU A 122 19.25 -7.21 20.81
N GLN A 123 19.18 -7.17 19.48
CA GLN A 123 19.10 -5.93 18.71
C GLN A 123 17.86 -5.10 19.04
N LEU A 124 16.69 -5.75 19.17
CA LEU A 124 15.45 -5.09 19.57
C LEU A 124 15.53 -4.53 20.99
N GLU A 125 16.10 -5.28 21.93
CA GLU A 125 16.32 -4.82 23.31
C GLU A 125 17.28 -3.62 23.34
N ARG A 126 18.40 -3.65 22.59
CA ARG A 126 19.32 -2.52 22.48
C ARG A 126 18.66 -1.25 21.93
N LEU A 127 17.82 -1.37 20.90
CA LEU A 127 17.05 -0.24 20.37
C LEU A 127 16.04 0.31 21.40
N GLN A 128 15.43 -0.58 22.17
CA GLN A 128 14.50 -0.19 23.22
C GLN A 128 15.22 0.53 24.37
N ASP A 129 16.40 0.07 24.76
CA ASP A 129 17.21 0.69 25.80
C ASP A 129 17.84 2.01 25.33
N GLN A 130 18.23 2.12 24.06
CA GLN A 130 18.60 3.41 23.45
C GLN A 130 17.46 4.43 23.55
N ARG A 131 16.22 4.03 23.19
CA ARG A 131 15.06 4.92 23.35
C ARG A 131 14.79 5.31 24.80
N LYS A 132 14.99 4.40 25.76
CA LYS A 132 14.84 4.71 27.19
C LYS A 132 15.94 5.65 27.68
N MET A 133 17.18 5.45 27.24
CA MET A 133 18.32 6.32 27.56
C MET A 133 18.08 7.73 26.98
N GLU A 134 17.66 7.83 25.73
CA GLU A 134 17.22 9.09 25.09
C GLU A 134 16.07 9.75 25.86
N GLN A 135 15.08 8.98 26.32
CA GLN A 135 13.97 9.52 27.13
C GLN A 135 14.40 9.97 28.54
N SER A 136 15.41 9.33 29.13
CA SER A 136 15.91 9.67 30.47
C SER A 136 16.89 10.84 30.49
N GLN A 137 17.60 11.11 29.40
CA GLN A 137 18.53 12.24 29.29
C GLN A 137 17.84 13.54 28.87
N ILE A 138 16.58 13.49 28.41
CA ILE A 138 15.79 14.69 28.18
C ILE A 138 14.90 14.93 29.40
N GLU A 139 15.46 15.51 30.46
CA GLU A 139 14.66 16.27 31.42
C GLU A 139 14.06 17.45 30.65
N TYR A 140 12.86 17.27 30.10
CA TYR A 140 12.09 18.38 29.55
C TYR A 140 11.70 19.30 30.73
N PRO A 141 12.24 20.53 30.86
CA PRO A 141 11.79 21.49 31.88
C PRO A 141 10.37 21.98 31.62
N PHE A 142 9.77 21.55 30.51
CA PHE A 142 8.43 21.92 30.11
C PHE A 142 7.43 20.89 30.63
N LYS A 143 6.79 21.20 31.76
CA LYS A 143 5.50 20.62 32.10
C LYS A 143 4.48 21.22 31.12
N PRO A 144 4.00 20.48 30.11
CA PRO A 144 3.03 21.05 29.19
C PRO A 144 1.82 21.49 30.01
N PHE A 145 1.48 22.77 29.90
CA PHE A 145 0.28 23.30 30.53
C PHE A 145 -0.93 22.64 29.85
N ILE A 146 -1.44 21.57 30.45
CA ILE A 146 -2.63 20.88 29.96
C ILE A 146 -3.78 21.85 30.17
N SER A 147 -4.22 22.46 29.07
CA SER A 147 -5.31 23.44 29.09
C SER A 147 -6.52 22.84 29.81
N GLU A 148 -7.26 23.68 30.53
CA GLU A 148 -8.45 23.26 31.27
C GLU A 148 -9.49 22.57 30.35
N ARG A 149 -9.53 22.99 29.07
CA ARG A 149 -10.31 22.34 28.00
C ARG A 149 -9.86 20.91 27.72
N SER A 150 -8.56 20.64 27.69
CA SER A 150 -8.00 19.29 27.52
C SER A 150 -8.31 18.41 28.74
N GLN A 151 -8.27 18.97 29.95
CA GLN A 151 -8.69 18.25 31.16
C GLN A 151 -10.19 17.96 31.15
N LEU A 152 -11.02 18.88 30.64
CA LEU A 152 -12.46 18.66 30.47
C LEU A 152 -12.78 17.62 29.40
N ILE A 153 -12.02 17.56 28.29
CA ILE A 153 -12.15 16.51 27.27
C ILE A 153 -11.78 15.14 27.85
N ALA A 154 -10.70 15.07 28.64
CA ALA A 154 -10.29 13.84 29.32
C ALA A 154 -11.29 13.40 30.41
N LYS A 155 -11.98 14.35 31.06
CA LYS A 155 -13.02 14.08 32.07
C LYS A 155 -14.42 13.85 31.49
N ARG A 156 -14.62 13.90 30.16
CA ARG A 156 -15.94 13.59 29.58
C ARG A 156 -16.27 12.12 29.86
N PRO A 157 -17.38 11.82 30.56
CA PRO A 157 -17.81 10.44 30.75
C PRO A 157 -18.11 9.86 29.37
N HIS A 158 -17.27 8.93 28.95
CA HIS A 158 -17.43 8.22 27.69
C HIS A 158 -18.76 7.47 27.77
N LYS A 159 -19.78 7.95 27.05
CA LYS A 159 -21.17 7.48 27.20
C LYS A 159 -21.37 6.01 26.78
N GLN A 160 -20.37 5.39 26.16
CA GLN A 160 -20.30 3.96 25.91
C GLN A 160 -18.86 3.53 26.17
N SER A 161 -18.65 2.32 26.70
CA SER A 161 -17.29 1.82 26.89
C SER A 161 -16.62 1.74 25.50
N MET A 162 -15.35 2.15 25.39
CA MET A 162 -14.57 2.04 24.14
C MET A 162 -14.70 0.65 23.48
N PRO A 163 -14.72 -0.46 24.24
CA PRO A 163 -15.03 -1.78 23.71
C PRO A 163 -16.36 -1.89 22.96
N ASP A 164 -17.44 -1.29 23.47
CA ASP A 164 -18.78 -1.39 22.86
C ASP A 164 -18.86 -0.63 21.54
N TYR A 165 -18.25 0.56 21.48
CA TYR A 165 -18.15 1.34 20.25
C TYR A 165 -17.36 0.59 19.16
N LEU A 166 -16.22 0.01 19.52
CA LEU A 166 -15.43 -0.80 18.59
C LEU A 166 -16.18 -2.06 18.14
N MET A 167 -16.95 -2.68 19.03
CA MET A 167 -17.77 -3.85 18.71
C MET A 167 -18.92 -3.49 17.78
N GLN A 168 -19.54 -2.31 17.93
CA GLN A 168 -20.55 -1.79 17.02
C GLN A 168 -19.94 -1.45 15.64
N MET A 169 -18.80 -0.77 15.61
CA MET A 169 -18.08 -0.46 14.36
C MET A 169 -17.72 -1.73 13.59
N ARG A 170 -17.30 -2.79 14.30
CA ARG A 170 -17.03 -4.11 13.71
C ARG A 170 -18.28 -4.74 13.08
N LYS A 171 -19.44 -4.63 13.75
CA LYS A 171 -20.73 -5.13 13.22
C LYS A 171 -21.11 -4.39 11.94
N ASP A 172 -20.96 -3.07 11.92
CA ASP A 172 -21.31 -2.24 10.76
C ASP A 172 -20.41 -2.53 9.56
N ILE A 173 -19.09 -2.67 9.78
CA ILE A 173 -18.13 -3.06 8.74
C ILE A 173 -18.46 -4.45 8.19
N SER A 174 -18.79 -5.41 9.06
CA SER A 174 -19.16 -6.76 8.65
C SER A 174 -20.43 -6.76 7.80
N LYS A 175 -21.47 -6.03 8.24
CA LYS A 175 -22.74 -5.89 7.51
C LYS A 175 -22.52 -5.27 6.13
N HIS A 176 -21.71 -4.22 6.04
CA HIS A 176 -21.38 -3.58 4.77
C HIS A 176 -20.62 -4.54 3.82
N LYS A 177 -19.65 -5.30 4.34
CA LYS A 177 -18.89 -6.29 3.57
C LYS A 177 -19.79 -7.41 3.03
N GLU A 178 -20.77 -7.84 3.81
CA GLU A 178 -21.75 -8.85 3.40
C GLU A 178 -22.66 -8.33 2.29
N GLN A 179 -23.15 -7.08 2.41
CA GLN A 179 -23.94 -6.42 1.36
C GLN A 179 -23.18 -6.30 0.02
N MET A 180 -21.88 -5.97 0.06
CA MET A 180 -21.07 -5.91 -1.15
C MET A 180 -20.88 -7.29 -1.79
N ARG A 181 -20.74 -8.35 -0.97
CA ARG A 181 -20.66 -9.73 -1.46
C ARG A 181 -21.96 -10.19 -2.11
N THR A 182 -23.10 -9.91 -1.50
CA THR A 182 -24.41 -10.29 -2.06
C THR A 182 -24.70 -9.54 -3.35
N SER A 183 -24.38 -8.25 -3.41
CA SER A 183 -24.52 -7.46 -4.65
C SER A 183 -23.63 -7.99 -5.78
N ARG A 184 -22.37 -8.30 -5.50
CA ARG A 184 -21.46 -8.91 -6.49
C ARG A 184 -21.97 -10.25 -6.98
N TYR A 185 -22.42 -11.11 -6.08
CA TYR A 185 -23.00 -12.41 -6.44
C TYR A 185 -24.25 -12.23 -7.31
N GLN A 186 -25.13 -11.27 -7.00
CA GLN A 186 -26.31 -10.98 -7.82
C GLN A 186 -25.94 -10.56 -9.24
N ILE A 187 -24.94 -9.69 -9.41
CA ILE A 187 -24.43 -9.27 -10.72
C ILE A 187 -23.87 -10.48 -11.49
N GLU A 188 -23.00 -11.27 -10.85
CA GLU A 188 -22.42 -12.49 -11.46
C GLU A 188 -23.50 -13.51 -11.87
N THR A 189 -24.58 -13.65 -11.08
CA THR A 189 -25.70 -14.53 -11.43
C THR A 189 -26.59 -13.99 -12.56
N GLN A 190 -26.67 -12.68 -12.74
CA GLN A 190 -27.42 -12.07 -13.85
C GLN A 190 -26.67 -12.22 -15.18
N GLU A 191 -25.33 -12.21 -15.15
CA GLU A 191 -24.48 -12.35 -16.34
C GLU A 191 -24.26 -13.82 -16.77
N CYS A 192 -24.55 -14.80 -15.90
CA CYS A 192 -24.38 -16.21 -16.22
C CYS A 192 -25.57 -16.78 -17.01
N SER A 193 -25.36 -17.07 -18.30
CA SER A 193 -26.35 -17.69 -19.19
C SER A 193 -26.54 -19.20 -18.95
N PHE A 194 -25.66 -19.83 -18.16
CA PHE A 194 -25.71 -21.27 -17.87
C PHE A 194 -26.69 -21.56 -16.72
N ARG A 195 -27.83 -22.16 -17.07
CA ARG A 195 -28.85 -22.61 -16.11
C ARG A 195 -28.83 -24.14 -16.01
N PRO A 196 -28.02 -24.74 -15.14
CA PRO A 196 -27.98 -26.19 -15.01
C PRO A 196 -29.36 -26.67 -14.52
N ASN A 197 -29.91 -27.66 -15.22
CA ASN A 197 -31.18 -28.26 -14.84
C ASN A 197 -30.94 -29.21 -13.65
N ILE A 198 -31.09 -28.69 -12.43
CA ILE A 198 -30.83 -29.45 -11.20
C ILE A 198 -31.95 -30.48 -11.02
N ASN A 199 -31.56 -31.76 -10.93
CA ASN A 199 -32.50 -32.87 -10.71
C ASN A 199 -33.31 -32.67 -9.40
N GLN A 200 -34.57 -33.12 -9.37
CA GLN A 200 -35.52 -32.88 -8.28
C GLN A 200 -35.01 -33.38 -6.91
N ILE A 201 -34.23 -34.46 -6.90
CA ILE A 201 -33.60 -35.01 -5.69
C ILE A 201 -32.59 -34.01 -5.11
N SER A 202 -31.76 -33.42 -5.97
CA SER A 202 -30.76 -32.42 -5.56
C SER A 202 -31.41 -31.12 -5.07
N GLN A 203 -32.57 -30.74 -5.63
CA GLN A 203 -33.37 -29.62 -5.11
C GLN A 203 -33.94 -29.92 -3.71
N LYS A 204 -34.43 -31.14 -3.47
CA LYS A 204 -34.89 -31.56 -2.13
C LYS A 204 -33.75 -31.53 -1.10
N ILE A 205 -32.55 -31.99 -1.46
CA ILE A 205 -31.36 -31.93 -0.59
C ILE A 205 -30.97 -30.49 -0.27
N LEU A 206 -31.03 -29.58 -1.26
CA LEU A 206 -30.76 -28.15 -1.03
C LEU A 206 -31.81 -27.50 -0.12
N MET A 207 -33.09 -27.84 -0.29
CA MET A 207 -34.17 -27.36 0.59
C MET A 207 -34.05 -27.92 2.02
N GLU A 208 -33.65 -29.18 2.20
CA GLU A 208 -33.36 -29.72 3.54
C GLU A 208 -32.12 -29.07 4.17
N LYS A 209 -31.08 -28.82 3.38
CA LYS A 209 -29.87 -28.11 3.86
C LYS A 209 -30.18 -26.66 4.23
N SER A 210 -31.02 -25.94 3.48
CA SER A 210 -31.38 -24.56 3.80
C SER A 210 -32.27 -24.46 5.03
N LYS A 211 -33.24 -25.37 5.20
CA LYS A 211 -34.03 -25.50 6.44
C LYS A 211 -33.13 -25.79 7.65
N ASN A 212 -32.08 -26.59 7.46
CA ASN A 212 -31.08 -26.87 8.49
C ASN A 212 -30.01 -25.79 8.70
N SER A 213 -29.95 -24.74 7.86
CA SER A 213 -28.95 -23.66 7.95
C SER A 213 -29.47 -22.41 8.64
N GLN A 214 -30.75 -22.36 9.01
CA GLN A 214 -31.32 -21.23 9.77
C GLN A 214 -31.01 -21.28 11.27
N SER A 215 -30.58 -22.43 11.80
CA SER A 215 -30.04 -22.50 13.17
C SER A 215 -28.52 -22.29 13.15
N ASN A 216 -28.04 -21.47 14.08
CA ASN A 216 -26.62 -21.17 14.23
C ASN A 216 -25.86 -22.50 14.43
N ILE A 217 -24.86 -22.78 13.60
CA ILE A 217 -24.12 -24.07 13.59
C ILE A 217 -23.62 -24.44 14.98
N TYR A 218 -23.24 -23.44 15.77
CA TYR A 218 -22.78 -23.58 17.15
C TYR A 218 -23.87 -24.13 18.09
N ASP A 219 -25.11 -23.67 17.96
CA ASP A 219 -26.23 -24.14 18.79
C ASP A 219 -26.57 -25.60 18.48
N ARG A 220 -26.45 -26.00 17.20
CA ARG A 220 -26.67 -27.39 16.78
C ARG A 220 -25.60 -28.33 17.33
N LEU A 221 -24.32 -27.95 17.23
CA LEU A 221 -23.22 -28.73 17.79
C LEU A 221 -23.27 -28.79 19.32
N TYR A 222 -23.70 -27.71 19.97
CA TYR A 222 -23.91 -27.68 21.42
C TYR A 222 -25.03 -28.65 21.84
N ASN A 223 -26.16 -28.62 21.14
CA ASN A 223 -27.27 -29.53 21.41
C ASN A 223 -26.90 -31.00 21.12
N ASP A 224 -26.15 -31.28 20.05
CA ASP A 224 -25.67 -32.63 19.74
C ASP A 224 -24.65 -33.14 20.77
N GLY A 225 -23.76 -32.26 21.24
CA GLY A 225 -22.84 -32.54 22.35
C GLY A 225 -23.58 -32.83 23.66
N MET A 226 -24.63 -32.06 23.96
CA MET A 226 -25.49 -32.27 25.12
C MET A 226 -26.26 -33.60 25.03
N GLN A 227 -26.84 -33.92 23.87
CA GLN A 227 -27.52 -35.21 23.67
C GLN A 227 -26.56 -36.40 23.77
N SER A 228 -25.35 -36.27 23.22
CA SER A 228 -24.31 -37.27 23.33
C SER A 228 -23.85 -37.47 24.78
N LYS A 229 -23.78 -36.39 25.57
CA LYS A 229 -23.49 -36.45 27.00
C LYS A 229 -24.61 -37.15 27.77
N VAL A 230 -25.87 -36.81 27.51
CA VAL A 230 -27.04 -37.47 28.12
C VAL A 230 -27.06 -38.97 27.78
N LYS A 231 -26.81 -39.36 26.53
CA LYS A 231 -26.71 -40.78 26.12
C LYS A 231 -25.57 -41.51 26.82
N ARG A 232 -24.43 -40.85 27.05
CA ARG A 232 -23.32 -41.45 27.81
C ARG A 232 -23.68 -41.64 29.28
N MET A 233 -24.36 -40.67 29.90
CA MET A 233 -24.81 -40.80 31.29
C MET A 233 -25.87 -41.89 31.44
N SER A 234 -26.86 -41.96 30.54
CA SER A 234 -27.88 -43.02 30.56
C SER A 234 -27.27 -44.41 30.33
N ASN A 235 -26.24 -44.51 29.49
CA ASN A 235 -25.50 -45.77 29.31
C ASN A 235 -24.65 -46.12 30.53
N MET A 236 -24.07 -45.15 31.24
CA MET A 236 -23.35 -45.40 32.50
C MET A 236 -24.30 -45.85 33.60
N GLU A 237 -25.48 -45.24 33.73
CA GLU A 237 -26.51 -45.65 34.70
C GLU A 237 -27.06 -47.04 34.38
N ASN A 238 -27.23 -47.40 33.10
CA ASN A 238 -27.60 -48.76 32.70
C ASN A 238 -26.51 -49.80 32.99
N ILE A 239 -25.23 -49.41 32.94
CA ILE A 239 -24.10 -50.29 33.29
C ILE A 239 -24.01 -50.50 34.81
N GLU A 240 -24.29 -49.47 35.62
CA GLU A 240 -24.39 -49.60 37.09
C GLU A 240 -25.62 -50.42 37.52
N SER A 241 -26.73 -50.31 36.78
CA SER A 241 -27.96 -51.08 37.09
C SER A 241 -27.88 -52.56 36.71
N GLN A 242 -26.94 -52.95 35.83
CA GLN A 242 -26.73 -54.35 35.42
C GLN A 242 -25.53 -55.02 36.10
N SER A 243 -24.77 -54.32 36.95
CA SER A 243 -23.56 -54.89 37.58
C SER A 243 -23.78 -55.55 38.96
N GLN A 244 -25.03 -55.78 39.38
CA GLN A 244 -25.33 -56.55 40.59
C GLN A 244 -25.68 -58.03 40.36
N SER A 245 -25.78 -58.51 39.13
CA SER A 245 -26.05 -59.93 38.89
C SER A 245 -25.29 -60.45 37.67
N GLN A 246 -24.40 -61.42 37.92
CA GLN A 246 -23.72 -62.26 36.94
C GLN A 246 -22.40 -61.76 36.33
N LEU A 247 -21.38 -61.57 37.16
CA LEU A 247 -19.98 -61.79 36.73
C LEU A 247 -19.19 -62.57 37.78
N LEU A 248 -19.70 -63.76 38.12
CA LEU A 248 -18.86 -64.86 38.60
C LEU A 248 -18.50 -65.70 37.37
N ASN A 249 -17.21 -65.99 37.21
CA ASN A 249 -16.61 -66.81 36.15
C ASN A 249 -16.52 -66.17 34.76
N GLN A 250 -15.43 -65.43 34.53
CA GLN A 250 -14.33 -65.94 33.70
C GLN A 250 -13.15 -64.93 33.63
N GLN A 251 -11.95 -65.46 33.93
CA GLN A 251 -10.63 -64.98 33.50
C GLN A 251 -10.12 -63.73 34.25
N SER A 252 -9.55 -63.83 35.44
CA SER A 252 -8.29 -64.51 35.83
C SER A 252 -7.05 -64.07 35.01
N SER A 253 -6.08 -63.53 35.76
CA SER A 253 -4.67 -63.25 35.44
C SER A 253 -4.36 -62.09 34.47
N ARG A 254 -4.03 -60.91 35.02
CA ARG A 254 -2.91 -60.03 34.53
C ARG A 254 -2.78 -58.69 35.28
N LYS A 255 -2.96 -58.62 36.59
CA LYS A 255 -2.67 -57.38 37.33
C LYS A 255 -2.07 -57.58 38.73
N HIS A 256 -1.13 -58.49 38.94
CA HIS A 256 -0.23 -58.40 40.09
C HIS A 256 1.18 -58.95 39.76
N SER A 257 2.21 -58.24 40.22
CA SER A 257 3.68 -58.47 40.10
C SER A 257 4.41 -58.07 38.79
N LYS A 258 4.45 -56.77 38.47
CA LYS A 258 5.45 -56.23 37.51
C LYS A 258 6.24 -55.03 38.04
N THR A 259 6.34 -54.89 39.35
CA THR A 259 7.01 -53.74 39.98
C THR A 259 8.48 -53.95 40.34
N GLU A 260 9.06 -55.15 40.26
CA GLU A 260 10.46 -55.35 40.70
C GLU A 260 11.50 -55.56 39.59
N MET A 261 11.11 -55.83 38.33
CA MET A 261 12.14 -55.95 37.28
C MET A 261 12.68 -54.57 36.84
N PRO A 262 14.00 -54.40 36.70
CA PRO A 262 14.61 -53.22 36.09
C PRO A 262 14.06 -52.95 34.68
N PHE A 263 14.00 -51.68 34.27
CA PHE A 263 13.47 -51.28 32.97
C PHE A 263 14.14 -51.99 31.78
N LEU A 264 15.46 -52.17 31.84
CA LEU A 264 16.24 -52.82 30.78
C LEU A 264 15.78 -54.27 30.53
N GLU A 265 15.47 -54.99 31.60
CA GLU A 265 15.07 -56.39 31.55
C GLU A 265 13.64 -56.53 31.04
N ARG A 266 12.73 -55.61 31.43
CA ARG A 266 11.40 -55.49 30.80
C ARG A 266 11.48 -55.22 29.30
N MET A 267 12.43 -54.38 28.88
CA MET A 267 12.63 -54.07 27.46
C MET A 267 13.11 -55.29 26.68
N GLN A 268 14.09 -56.03 27.21
CA GLN A 268 14.59 -57.25 26.58
C GLN A 268 13.51 -58.33 26.46
N ILE A 269 12.71 -58.54 27.52
CA ILE A 269 11.60 -59.50 27.50
C ILE A 269 10.53 -59.08 26.49
N SER A 270 10.22 -57.79 26.37
CA SER A 270 9.28 -57.28 25.37
C SER A 270 9.76 -57.54 23.94
N VAL A 271 11.04 -57.26 23.65
CA VAL A 271 11.65 -57.52 22.35
C VAL A 271 11.65 -59.02 22.04
N PHE A 272 11.98 -59.85 23.02
CA PHE A 272 11.99 -61.31 22.84
C PHE A 272 10.58 -61.86 22.57
N GLN A 273 9.57 -61.38 23.31
CA GLN A 273 8.17 -61.76 23.07
C GLN A 273 7.66 -61.29 21.71
N GLN A 274 8.07 -60.11 21.25
CA GLN A 274 7.74 -59.64 19.89
C GLN A 274 8.38 -60.51 18.81
N ARG A 275 9.66 -60.89 18.98
CA ARG A 275 10.33 -61.82 18.05
C ARG A 275 9.65 -63.18 18.01
N LYS A 276 9.39 -63.78 19.17
CA LYS A 276 8.72 -65.07 19.27
C LYS A 276 7.30 -65.05 18.68
N LYS A 277 6.57 -63.93 18.84
CA LYS A 277 5.27 -63.73 18.17
C LYS A 277 5.40 -63.59 16.65
N LYS A 278 6.42 -62.89 16.16
CA LYS A 278 6.69 -62.77 14.71
C LYS A 278 7.08 -64.12 14.09
N GLU A 279 7.86 -64.93 14.81
CA GLU A 279 8.26 -66.28 14.37
C GLU A 279 7.11 -67.28 14.44
N ALA A 280 6.19 -67.15 15.40
CA ALA A 280 5.00 -67.99 15.51
C ALA A 280 3.89 -67.65 14.48
N ILE A 281 3.98 -66.49 13.81
CA ILE A 281 3.11 -66.17 12.67
C ILE A 281 3.66 -66.92 11.46
N ASN A 282 3.04 -68.05 11.17
CA ASN A 282 3.40 -68.91 10.06
C ASN A 282 3.29 -68.12 8.73
N PRO A 283 4.38 -67.94 7.96
CA PRO A 283 4.37 -67.14 6.72
C PRO A 283 3.50 -67.75 5.59
N GLN A 284 2.93 -68.93 5.79
CA GLN A 284 2.13 -69.62 4.78
C GLN A 284 0.70 -69.09 4.59
N GLN A 285 0.28 -68.06 5.33
CA GLN A 285 -0.99 -67.35 5.10
C GLN A 285 -0.75 -65.90 4.64
N GLU A 286 0.19 -65.67 3.72
CA GLU A 286 0.35 -64.33 3.14
C GLU A 286 -0.73 -63.99 2.10
N TYR A 287 -1.42 -64.98 1.54
CA TYR A 287 -2.39 -64.78 0.46
C TYR A 287 -3.78 -65.25 0.91
N ASP A 288 -4.78 -64.43 0.63
CA ASP A 288 -6.18 -64.81 0.79
C ASP A 288 -6.50 -65.94 -0.20
N GLN A 289 -6.97 -67.08 0.31
CA GLN A 289 -7.23 -68.28 -0.48
C GLN A 289 -8.34 -68.09 -1.52
N SER A 290 -9.22 -67.12 -1.33
CA SER A 290 -10.36 -66.87 -2.22
C SER A 290 -10.04 -65.88 -3.35
N THR A 291 -9.21 -64.87 -3.09
CA THR A 291 -8.90 -63.79 -4.03
C THR A 291 -7.49 -63.89 -4.62
N GLY A 292 -6.61 -64.71 -4.03
CA GLY A 292 -5.18 -64.76 -4.36
C GLY A 292 -4.43 -63.46 -4.00
N GLN A 293 -5.09 -62.51 -3.33
CA GLN A 293 -4.50 -61.22 -2.97
C GLN A 293 -3.67 -61.36 -1.71
N LYS A 294 -2.51 -60.71 -1.66
CA LYS A 294 -1.68 -60.66 -0.46
C LYS A 294 -2.46 -59.95 0.67
N LEU A 295 -2.67 -60.63 1.79
CA LEU A 295 -3.38 -60.10 2.96
C LEU A 295 -2.75 -58.76 3.38
N TYR A 296 -3.61 -57.81 3.79
CA TYR A 296 -3.24 -56.45 4.23
C TYR A 296 -2.58 -55.55 3.16
N HIS A 297 -2.68 -55.88 1.87
CA HIS A 297 -2.26 -55.00 0.77
C HIS A 297 -3.49 -54.56 -0.03
N PRO A 298 -4.20 -53.49 0.40
CA PRO A 298 -5.39 -53.03 -0.30
C PRO A 298 -5.02 -52.66 -1.75
N GLN A 299 -5.82 -53.13 -2.71
CA GLN A 299 -5.67 -52.72 -4.11
C GLN A 299 -6.05 -51.24 -4.22
N ILE A 300 -5.04 -50.38 -4.20
CA ILE A 300 -5.20 -48.96 -4.49
C ILE A 300 -5.20 -48.86 -6.01
N CYS A 301 -6.38 -48.61 -6.62
CA CYS A 301 -6.58 -48.59 -8.08
C CYS A 301 -5.79 -47.51 -8.84
N ARG A 302 -4.86 -46.81 -8.19
CA ARG A 302 -3.94 -45.87 -8.83
C ARG A 302 -2.57 -45.99 -8.18
N PRO A 303 -1.51 -46.38 -8.92
CA PRO A 303 -0.16 -46.23 -8.40
C PRO A 303 0.06 -44.75 -8.07
N PRO A 304 0.78 -44.42 -6.97
CA PRO A 304 1.16 -43.06 -6.71
C PRO A 304 1.88 -42.51 -7.94
N ILE A 305 1.34 -41.44 -8.53
CA ILE A 305 2.00 -40.71 -9.62
C ILE A 305 3.43 -40.46 -9.17
N SER A 306 4.41 -40.91 -9.97
CA SER A 306 5.83 -40.74 -9.65
C SER A 306 6.08 -39.26 -9.41
N ARG A 307 6.20 -38.87 -8.14
CA ARG A 307 6.38 -37.47 -7.75
C ARG A 307 7.76 -36.97 -8.15
N ASN A 308 8.72 -37.89 -8.24
CA ASN A 308 10.11 -37.61 -8.56
C ASN A 308 10.49 -38.38 -9.83
N ALA A 309 10.05 -37.87 -10.99
CA ALA A 309 10.33 -38.48 -12.29
C ALA A 309 11.84 -38.56 -12.57
N ASP A 310 12.61 -37.62 -12.02
CA ASP A 310 14.05 -37.49 -12.26
C ASP A 310 14.90 -38.32 -11.28
N HIS A 311 14.26 -39.09 -10.39
CA HIS A 311 14.92 -39.92 -9.37
C HIS A 311 15.96 -39.18 -8.51
N LEU A 312 15.79 -37.87 -8.34
CA LEU A 312 16.68 -37.04 -7.53
C LEU A 312 16.69 -37.50 -6.06
N PRO A 313 17.79 -37.29 -5.33
CA PRO A 313 17.77 -37.44 -3.88
C PRO A 313 16.62 -36.62 -3.28
N ILE A 314 15.88 -37.20 -2.33
CA ILE A 314 14.65 -36.59 -1.79
C ILE A 314 14.86 -35.15 -1.30
N GLY A 315 16.05 -34.83 -0.77
CA GLY A 315 16.43 -33.49 -0.35
C GLY A 315 16.49 -32.49 -1.51
N GLU A 316 17.09 -32.87 -2.63
CA GLU A 316 17.20 -32.02 -3.82
C GLU A 316 15.84 -31.82 -4.49
N TYR A 317 15.04 -32.89 -4.60
CA TYR A 317 13.68 -32.81 -5.12
C TYR A 317 12.80 -31.85 -4.30
N LEU A 318 12.87 -31.93 -2.96
CA LEU A 318 12.13 -31.02 -2.09
C LEU A 318 12.63 -29.58 -2.16
N TYR A 319 13.94 -29.39 -2.36
CA TYR A 319 14.52 -28.06 -2.55
C TYR A 319 14.06 -27.43 -3.88
N GLN A 320 14.10 -28.16 -4.99
CA GLN A 320 13.56 -27.70 -6.27
C GLN A 320 12.06 -27.40 -6.21
N MET A 321 11.28 -28.24 -5.52
CA MET A 321 9.85 -27.97 -5.30
C MET A 321 9.61 -26.67 -4.52
N ARG A 322 10.54 -26.30 -3.61
CA ARG A 322 10.46 -25.05 -2.86
C ARG A 322 10.78 -23.85 -3.76
N THR A 323 11.87 -23.91 -4.52
CA THR A 323 12.26 -22.81 -5.41
C THR A 323 11.18 -22.54 -6.45
N ILE A 324 10.60 -23.58 -7.07
CA ILE A 324 9.50 -23.44 -8.03
C ILE A 324 8.28 -22.73 -7.40
N LYS A 325 7.97 -23.03 -6.13
CA LYS A 325 6.86 -22.38 -5.42
C LYS A 325 7.17 -20.92 -5.09
N GLU A 326 8.40 -20.61 -4.67
CA GLU A 326 8.86 -19.25 -4.39
C GLU A 326 8.87 -18.42 -5.69
N ASP A 327 9.40 -18.97 -6.78
CA ASP A 327 9.41 -18.33 -8.10
C ASP A 327 8.00 -18.05 -8.62
N LYS A 328 7.10 -19.03 -8.50
CA LYS A 328 5.69 -18.85 -8.87
C LYS A 328 5.02 -17.76 -8.03
N PHE A 329 5.31 -17.71 -6.73
CA PHE A 329 4.77 -16.69 -5.84
C PHE A 329 5.30 -15.29 -6.21
N HIS A 330 6.60 -15.16 -6.47
CA HIS A 330 7.21 -13.91 -6.93
C HIS A 330 6.64 -13.45 -8.27
N PHE A 331 6.45 -14.37 -9.22
CA PHE A 331 5.82 -14.07 -10.50
C PHE A 331 4.40 -13.50 -10.33
N LEU A 332 3.57 -14.09 -9.47
CA LEU A 332 2.22 -13.57 -9.21
C LEU A 332 2.24 -12.17 -8.56
N ILE A 333 3.15 -11.92 -7.62
CA ILE A 333 3.27 -10.60 -6.98
C ILE A 333 3.67 -9.54 -8.01
N GLU A 334 4.64 -9.85 -8.88
CA GLU A 334 5.11 -8.89 -9.87
C GLU A 334 4.04 -8.61 -10.93
N GLN A 335 3.25 -9.63 -11.30
CA GLN A 335 2.09 -9.47 -12.17
C GLN A 335 1.03 -8.55 -11.53
N ASP A 336 0.66 -8.76 -10.26
CA ASP A 336 -0.30 -7.89 -9.55
C ASP A 336 0.23 -6.45 -9.41
N ARG A 337 1.54 -6.29 -9.19
CA ARG A 337 2.20 -4.97 -9.15
C ARG A 337 2.09 -4.26 -10.50
N GLN A 338 2.32 -4.95 -11.61
CA GLN A 338 2.14 -4.40 -12.96
C GLN A 338 0.69 -4.04 -13.24
N ASP A 339 -0.26 -4.90 -12.86
CA ASP A 339 -1.68 -4.64 -13.05
C ASP A 339 -2.15 -3.42 -12.23
N GLN A 340 -1.68 -3.26 -10.99
CA GLN A 340 -1.96 -2.07 -10.18
C GLN A 340 -1.35 -0.79 -10.78
N GLN A 341 -0.15 -0.86 -11.35
CA GLN A 341 0.44 0.28 -12.06
C GLN A 341 -0.34 0.63 -13.34
N ASN A 342 -0.77 -0.38 -14.09
CA ASN A 342 -1.60 -0.21 -15.28
C ASN A 342 -3.00 0.34 -14.94
N GLN A 343 -3.59 -0.08 -13.83
CA GLN A 343 -4.88 0.45 -13.36
C GLN A 343 -4.79 1.91 -12.91
N ARG A 344 -3.67 2.33 -12.31
CA ARG A 344 -3.45 3.75 -11.97
C ARG A 344 -3.24 4.63 -13.20
N ALA A 345 -2.74 4.07 -14.30
CA ALA A 345 -2.53 4.79 -15.56
C ALA A 345 -3.80 4.89 -16.42
N ARG A 346 -4.82 4.06 -16.19
CA ARG A 346 -6.11 4.17 -16.87
C ARG A 346 -6.93 5.26 -16.19
N SER A 347 -6.99 6.44 -16.82
CA SER A 347 -8.10 7.36 -16.57
C SER A 347 -9.40 6.57 -16.69
N LEU A 348 -10.27 6.67 -15.69
CA LEU A 348 -11.59 6.02 -15.71
C LEU A 348 -12.26 6.35 -17.05
N ASP A 349 -12.88 5.38 -17.73
CA ASP A 349 -13.50 5.61 -19.05
C ASP A 349 -14.46 6.82 -19.05
N LYS A 350 -15.10 7.08 -17.90
CA LYS A 350 -15.93 8.26 -17.66
C LYS A 350 -15.16 9.58 -17.80
N SER A 351 -13.93 9.65 -17.29
CA SER A 351 -13.08 10.85 -17.43
C SER A 351 -12.68 11.09 -18.87
N ASN A 352 -12.38 10.03 -19.64
CA ASN A 352 -12.11 10.13 -21.07
C ASN A 352 -13.34 10.62 -21.84
N GLN A 353 -14.53 10.09 -21.52
CA GLN A 353 -15.79 10.57 -22.11
C GLN A 353 -16.04 12.05 -21.81
N ILE A 354 -15.80 12.50 -20.58
CA ILE A 354 -15.94 13.92 -20.20
C ILE A 354 -14.97 14.80 -21.00
N TYR A 355 -13.73 14.33 -21.16
CA TYR A 355 -12.71 15.03 -21.96
C TYR A 355 -13.15 15.14 -23.43
N GLU A 356 -13.60 14.05 -24.04
CA GLU A 356 -14.07 14.04 -25.44
C GLU A 356 -15.28 14.96 -25.65
N ILE A 357 -16.23 14.97 -24.71
CA ILE A 357 -17.39 15.87 -24.75
C ILE A 357 -16.94 17.34 -24.67
N LYS A 358 -16.02 17.67 -23.75
CA LYS A 358 -15.48 19.04 -23.63
C LYS A 358 -14.72 19.46 -24.88
N LYS A 359 -13.88 18.59 -25.41
CA LYS A 359 -13.13 18.81 -26.65
C LYS A 359 -14.08 19.06 -27.83
N LYS A 360 -15.11 18.22 -28.01
CA LYS A 360 -16.12 18.39 -29.06
C LYS A 360 -16.88 19.71 -28.93
N LYS A 361 -17.31 20.05 -27.70
CA LYS A 361 -17.99 21.33 -27.43
C LYS A 361 -17.09 22.52 -27.76
N PHE A 362 -15.83 22.47 -27.35
CA PHE A 362 -14.85 23.52 -27.64
C PHE A 362 -14.64 23.73 -29.14
N ILE A 363 -14.41 22.65 -29.90
CA ILE A 363 -14.20 22.75 -31.35
C ILE A 363 -15.44 23.32 -32.05
N TYR A 364 -16.64 22.96 -31.58
CA TYR A 364 -17.89 23.51 -32.10
C TYR A 364 -18.03 25.02 -31.80
N GLU A 365 -17.67 25.46 -30.60
CA GLU A 365 -17.66 26.89 -30.27
C GLU A 365 -16.68 27.67 -31.17
N ILE A 366 -15.49 27.13 -31.42
CA ILE A 366 -14.54 27.71 -32.38
C ILE A 366 -15.12 27.75 -33.79
N PHE A 367 -15.75 26.67 -34.25
CA PHE A 367 -16.39 26.63 -35.57
C PHE A 367 -17.40 27.77 -35.73
N ASN A 368 -18.29 27.94 -34.76
CA ASN A 368 -19.31 28.99 -34.79
C ASN A 368 -18.72 30.42 -34.70
N LEU A 369 -17.54 30.59 -34.09
CA LEU A 369 -16.85 31.88 -34.07
C LEU A 369 -16.17 32.19 -35.41
N LEU A 370 -15.74 31.17 -36.15
CA LEU A 370 -15.13 31.31 -37.47
C LEU A 370 -16.17 31.48 -38.60
N ASP A 371 -17.37 30.89 -38.43
CA ASP A 371 -18.50 30.92 -39.37
C ASP A 371 -19.34 32.20 -39.19
N SER A 372 -18.81 33.33 -39.69
CA SER A 372 -19.41 34.66 -39.53
C SER A 372 -20.77 34.80 -40.23
N ASP A 373 -20.99 34.09 -41.34
CA ASP A 373 -22.24 34.09 -42.10
C ASP A 373 -23.23 32.99 -41.67
N SER A 374 -22.82 32.09 -40.77
CA SER A 374 -23.66 31.01 -40.23
C SER A 374 -24.24 30.11 -41.33
N ASP A 375 -23.51 29.94 -42.44
CA ASP A 375 -23.91 29.08 -43.55
C ASP A 375 -23.54 27.60 -43.32
N GLY A 376 -22.81 27.32 -42.24
CA GLY A 376 -22.34 26.00 -41.87
C GLY A 376 -21.07 25.56 -42.61
N LEU A 377 -20.40 26.47 -43.32
CA LEU A 377 -19.19 26.24 -44.12
C LEU A 377 -18.12 27.30 -43.85
N ILE A 378 -17.00 26.88 -43.25
CA ILE A 378 -15.86 27.79 -43.08
C ILE A 378 -15.06 27.85 -44.37
N SER A 379 -14.86 29.06 -44.89
CA SER A 379 -14.02 29.36 -46.06
C SER A 379 -12.90 30.32 -45.65
N ALA A 380 -11.66 30.11 -46.12
CA ALA A 380 -10.50 30.94 -45.78
C ALA A 380 -10.73 32.45 -46.02
N GLN A 381 -11.55 32.82 -46.99
CA GLN A 381 -11.84 34.22 -47.36
C GLN A 381 -12.85 34.90 -46.44
N LYS A 382 -13.66 34.14 -45.69
CA LYS A 382 -14.79 34.67 -44.90
C LYS A 382 -14.60 34.53 -43.38
N ILE A 383 -13.42 34.16 -42.93
CA ILE A 383 -13.15 33.88 -41.52
C ILE A 383 -13.07 35.19 -40.73
N GLU A 384 -13.87 35.28 -39.66
CA GLU A 384 -13.70 36.33 -38.66
C GLU A 384 -12.71 35.89 -37.57
N ILE A 385 -11.51 36.48 -37.56
CA ILE A 385 -10.42 36.11 -36.64
C ILE A 385 -10.41 36.96 -35.36
N SER A 386 -11.07 38.12 -35.39
CA SER A 386 -11.05 39.15 -34.35
C SER A 386 -11.55 38.67 -32.98
N SER A 387 -12.48 37.71 -32.96
CA SER A 387 -13.16 37.22 -31.77
C SER A 387 -12.40 36.09 -31.04
N ILE A 388 -11.37 35.53 -31.66
CA ILE A 388 -10.66 34.34 -31.16
C ILE A 388 -9.40 34.76 -30.41
N ASN A 389 -9.12 34.10 -29.28
CA ASN A 389 -7.89 34.32 -28.52
C ASN A 389 -6.65 33.99 -29.37
N SER A 390 -5.68 34.90 -29.40
CA SER A 390 -4.40 34.75 -30.12
C SER A 390 -3.67 33.42 -29.87
N GLU A 391 -3.74 32.88 -28.65
CA GLU A 391 -3.10 31.59 -28.33
C GLU A 391 -3.79 30.42 -29.06
N ILE A 392 -5.12 30.45 -29.13
CA ILE A 392 -5.91 29.44 -29.82
C ILE A 392 -5.69 29.55 -31.33
N LEU A 393 -5.61 30.79 -31.84
CA LEU A 393 -5.31 31.05 -33.24
C LEU A 393 -3.94 30.53 -33.65
N GLN A 394 -2.91 30.73 -32.81
CA GLN A 394 -1.56 30.20 -33.05
C GLN A 394 -1.58 28.67 -33.16
N ILE A 395 -2.37 28.01 -32.31
CA ILE A 395 -2.52 26.56 -32.35
C ILE A 395 -3.25 26.10 -33.63
N LEU A 396 -4.29 26.83 -34.06
CA LEU A 396 -5.10 26.50 -35.24
C LEU A 396 -4.47 26.94 -36.57
N THR A 397 -3.43 27.77 -36.54
CA THR A 397 -2.77 28.34 -37.73
C THR A 397 -2.41 27.28 -38.78
N PRO A 398 -1.82 26.12 -38.44
CA PRO A 398 -1.47 25.12 -39.45
C PRO A 398 -2.68 24.62 -40.24
N LEU A 399 -3.82 24.40 -39.57
CA LEU A 399 -5.05 23.97 -40.21
C LEU A 399 -5.65 25.04 -41.12
N LEU A 400 -5.63 26.31 -40.67
CA LEU A 400 -6.16 27.42 -41.45
C LEU A 400 -5.31 27.70 -42.70
N CYS A 401 -3.99 27.64 -42.58
CA CYS A 401 -3.08 27.77 -43.71
C CYS A 401 -3.26 26.64 -44.74
N GLU A 402 -3.44 25.40 -44.29
CA GLU A 402 -3.69 24.26 -45.19
C GLU A 402 -5.02 24.42 -45.94
N MET A 403 -6.06 24.89 -45.24
CA MET A 403 -7.37 25.16 -45.84
C MET A 403 -7.32 26.29 -46.88
N GLU A 404 -6.55 27.36 -46.61
CA GLU A 404 -6.32 28.47 -47.54
C GLU A 404 -5.54 28.01 -48.79
N GLN A 405 -4.47 27.23 -48.62
CA GLN A 405 -3.66 26.72 -49.73
C GLN A 405 -4.49 25.88 -50.71
N ILE A 406 -5.41 25.07 -50.20
CA ILE A 406 -6.26 24.18 -51.00
C ILE A 406 -7.53 24.91 -51.49
N ASN A 407 -7.83 26.11 -50.97
CA ASN A 407 -9.11 26.81 -51.15
C ASN A 407 -10.32 25.90 -50.85
N ALA A 408 -10.20 25.04 -49.85
CA ALA A 408 -11.26 24.14 -49.43
C ALA A 408 -12.24 24.84 -48.50
N GLN A 409 -13.52 24.51 -48.63
CA GLN A 409 -14.55 24.87 -47.65
C GLN A 409 -14.78 23.67 -46.73
N LEU A 410 -14.78 23.89 -45.43
CA LEU A 410 -14.97 22.82 -44.45
C LEU A 410 -16.32 22.96 -43.76
N ASN A 411 -17.12 21.91 -43.85
CA ASN A 411 -18.31 21.79 -43.00
C ASN A 411 -17.92 21.49 -41.55
N GLN A 412 -18.87 21.62 -40.63
CA GLN A 412 -18.66 21.40 -39.20
C GLN A 412 -17.98 20.06 -38.87
N GLN A 413 -18.38 18.97 -39.53
CA GLN A 413 -17.84 17.65 -39.26
C GLN A 413 -16.40 17.50 -39.79
N GLN A 414 -16.13 17.99 -41.00
CA GLN A 414 -14.80 17.98 -41.59
C GLN A 414 -13.84 18.85 -40.78
N PHE A 415 -14.28 20.03 -40.33
CA PHE A 415 -13.50 20.87 -39.44
C PHE A 415 -13.21 20.17 -38.11
N TYR A 416 -14.19 19.48 -37.52
CA TYR A 416 -13.98 18.71 -36.30
C TYR A 416 -12.93 17.61 -36.48
N GLU A 417 -13.00 16.85 -37.57
CA GLU A 417 -12.04 15.79 -37.87
C GLU A 417 -10.62 16.35 -38.06
N ALA A 418 -10.48 17.43 -38.83
CA ALA A 418 -9.21 18.08 -39.09
C ALA A 418 -8.61 18.70 -37.81
N ALA A 419 -9.41 19.44 -37.03
CA ALA A 419 -9.00 19.99 -35.75
C ALA A 419 -8.63 18.90 -34.74
N ASN A 420 -9.35 17.77 -34.72
CA ASN A 420 -9.03 16.66 -33.84
C ASN A 420 -7.70 15.98 -34.22
N ARG A 421 -7.38 15.83 -35.52
CA ARG A 421 -6.06 15.37 -35.97
C ARG A 421 -4.96 16.30 -35.51
N LEU A 422 -5.16 17.61 -35.65
CA LEU A 422 -4.23 18.61 -35.15
C LEU A 422 -4.04 18.50 -33.63
N ILE A 423 -5.11 18.41 -32.85
CA ILE A 423 -5.03 18.29 -31.39
C ILE A 423 -4.25 17.03 -30.95
N GLN A 424 -4.35 15.94 -31.72
CA GLN A 424 -3.62 14.71 -31.43
C GLN A 424 -2.10 14.84 -31.64
N THR A 425 -1.64 15.70 -32.57
CA THR A 425 -0.21 15.93 -32.82
C THR A 425 0.39 16.98 -31.88
N LEU A 426 -0.43 17.86 -31.30
CA LEU A 426 0.05 18.90 -30.38
C LEU A 426 0.68 18.33 -29.09
N PRO A 427 1.65 19.05 -28.48
CA PRO A 427 2.15 18.72 -27.16
C PRO A 427 1.08 18.94 -26.08
N ILE A 428 1.21 18.24 -24.95
CA ILE A 428 0.21 18.26 -23.85
C ILE A 428 -0.07 19.68 -23.35
N VAL A 429 0.96 20.53 -23.29
CA VAL A 429 0.84 21.93 -22.82
C VAL A 429 -0.14 22.73 -23.68
N ASP A 430 -0.06 22.59 -25.01
CA ASP A 430 -0.91 23.36 -25.93
C ASP A 430 -2.33 22.79 -26.01
N ARG A 431 -2.49 21.46 -25.85
CA ARG A 431 -3.83 20.86 -25.67
C ARG A 431 -4.53 21.41 -24.45
N ASP A 432 -3.80 21.60 -23.36
CA ASP A 432 -4.31 22.14 -22.11
C ASP A 432 -4.72 23.61 -22.24
N LYS A 433 -3.93 24.42 -22.94
CA LYS A 433 -4.28 25.82 -23.27
C LYS A 433 -5.54 25.88 -24.11
N LEU A 434 -5.61 25.05 -25.15
CA LEU A 434 -6.76 24.97 -26.05
C LEU A 434 -8.04 24.68 -25.25
N LEU A 435 -8.06 23.65 -24.41
CA LEU A 435 -9.25 23.30 -23.62
C LEU A 435 -9.62 24.30 -22.52
N LYS A 436 -8.69 25.13 -22.06
CA LYS A 436 -8.94 26.18 -21.04
C LYS A 436 -9.37 27.51 -21.67
N GLY A 437 -8.90 27.81 -22.88
CA GLY A 437 -8.90 29.15 -23.49
C GLY A 437 -10.27 29.81 -23.69
N LEU A 438 -11.32 29.05 -24.00
CA LEU A 438 -12.68 29.62 -24.15
C LEU A 438 -13.43 29.80 -22.82
N SER A 439 -12.99 29.10 -21.77
CA SER A 439 -13.65 29.15 -20.46
C SER A 439 -13.18 30.28 -19.57
N SER A 440 -12.46 31.28 -20.13
CA SER A 440 -12.34 32.58 -19.49
C SER A 440 -13.73 33.20 -19.45
N LYS A 441 -14.55 32.78 -18.49
CA LYS A 441 -15.49 33.69 -17.86
C LYS A 441 -14.68 34.94 -17.63
N GLN A 442 -15.02 36.01 -18.35
CA GLN A 442 -14.54 37.34 -18.01
C GLN A 442 -14.61 37.37 -16.49
N LYS A 443 -13.47 37.54 -15.83
CA LYS A 443 -13.46 37.91 -14.43
C LYS A 443 -14.33 39.15 -14.43
N THR A 444 -15.59 38.98 -14.06
CA THR A 444 -16.53 40.08 -13.90
C THR A 444 -15.77 41.07 -13.07
N GLN A 445 -15.64 42.29 -13.62
CA GLN A 445 -14.91 43.41 -13.05
C GLN A 445 -14.91 43.29 -11.54
N GLN A 446 -13.72 43.33 -10.94
CA GLN A 446 -13.45 43.26 -9.49
C GLN A 446 -14.63 43.80 -8.66
N GLU A 447 -15.66 42.98 -8.45
CA GLU A 447 -16.56 43.20 -7.34
C GLU A 447 -15.63 43.03 -6.16
N GLU A 448 -15.42 44.10 -5.40
CA GLU A 448 -14.62 44.10 -4.18
C GLU A 448 -14.94 42.80 -3.46
N TYR A 449 -14.01 41.84 -3.51
CA TYR A 449 -14.21 40.54 -2.92
C TYR A 449 -14.12 40.76 -1.40
N SER A 450 -15.22 41.25 -0.81
CA SER A 450 -15.47 40.99 0.59
C SER A 450 -15.49 39.48 0.68
N PHE A 451 -14.53 38.93 1.41
CA PHE A 451 -14.36 37.50 1.60
C PHE A 451 -15.52 36.96 2.45
N GLN A 452 -16.72 36.97 1.87
CA GLN A 452 -17.91 36.36 2.40
C GLN A 452 -18.14 35.10 1.56
N PRO A 453 -17.72 33.92 2.05
CA PRO A 453 -17.91 32.68 1.33
C PRO A 453 -19.42 32.43 1.14
N LYS A 454 -19.94 32.73 -0.06
CA LYS A 454 -21.31 32.40 -0.44
C LYS A 454 -21.35 30.91 -0.80
N LEU A 455 -22.03 30.11 0.02
CA LEU A 455 -22.28 28.69 -0.25
C LEU A 455 -23.10 28.55 -1.54
N ASN A 456 -22.65 27.70 -2.47
CA ASN A 456 -23.42 27.44 -3.69
C ASN A 456 -24.74 26.70 -3.35
N GLN A 457 -25.74 26.76 -4.24
CA GLN A 457 -27.06 26.14 -3.99
C GLN A 457 -26.97 24.63 -3.71
N ASN A 458 -26.02 23.91 -4.32
CA ASN A 458 -25.78 22.50 -4.04
C ASN A 458 -25.19 22.29 -2.64
N SER A 459 -24.26 23.14 -2.20
CA SER A 459 -23.72 23.13 -0.85
C SER A 459 -24.81 23.46 0.16
N MET A 460 -25.70 24.40 -0.14
CA MET A 460 -26.90 24.68 0.67
C MET A 460 -27.82 23.45 0.76
N ARG A 461 -28.03 22.70 -0.33
CA ARG A 461 -28.78 21.43 -0.33
C ARG A 461 -28.08 20.32 0.48
N ILE A 462 -26.76 20.22 0.40
CA ILE A 462 -25.98 19.24 1.18
C ILE A 462 -26.01 19.60 2.68
N VAL A 463 -25.98 20.89 3.01
CA VAL A 463 -26.11 21.38 4.39
C VAL A 463 -27.52 21.13 4.93
N SER A 464 -28.57 21.42 4.16
CA SER A 464 -29.95 21.19 4.61
C SER A 464 -30.28 19.71 4.77
N THR A 465 -29.78 18.84 3.87
CA THR A 465 -29.93 17.38 4.02
C THR A 465 -29.13 16.81 5.19
N ARG A 466 -28.00 17.43 5.58
CA ARG A 466 -27.25 17.06 6.78
C ARG A 466 -27.81 17.61 8.09
N GLN A 467 -28.56 18.73 8.07
CA GLN A 467 -29.15 19.32 9.27
C GLN A 467 -30.18 18.40 9.93
N ASN A 468 -30.86 17.53 9.18
CA ASN A 468 -31.82 16.56 9.74
C ASN A 468 -31.18 15.41 10.54
N HIS A 469 -29.86 15.22 10.48
CA HIS A 469 -29.14 14.19 11.26
C HIS A 469 -28.22 14.75 12.36
N SER A 470 -28.20 16.06 12.60
CA SER A 470 -27.18 16.68 13.45
C SER A 470 -27.75 17.83 14.31
N VAL A 471 -28.65 17.51 15.24
CA VAL A 471 -29.12 18.46 16.28
C VAL A 471 -27.99 18.83 17.28
N SER A 472 -26.87 18.09 17.30
CA SER A 472 -25.78 18.30 18.26
C SER A 472 -24.76 19.39 17.90
N ASN A 473 -24.68 19.85 16.65
CA ASN A 473 -23.59 20.75 16.21
C ASN A 473 -23.94 22.25 16.24
N HIS A 474 -25.21 22.62 16.43
CA HIS A 474 -25.60 24.03 16.37
C HIS A 474 -25.10 24.84 17.56
N LYS A 475 -24.91 24.20 18.73
CA LYS A 475 -24.32 24.88 19.90
C LYS A 475 -22.83 25.19 19.69
N HIS A 476 -22.08 24.35 18.99
CA HIS A 476 -20.62 24.55 18.82
C HIS A 476 -20.24 25.74 17.93
N GLN A 477 -21.10 26.14 17.00
CA GLN A 477 -20.84 27.30 16.14
C GLN A 477 -21.16 28.64 16.82
N ILE A 478 -22.06 28.66 17.81
CA ILE A 478 -22.34 29.88 18.59
C ILE A 478 -21.16 30.17 19.52
N TYR A 479 -20.62 29.17 20.21
CA TYR A 479 -19.44 29.34 21.09
C TYR A 479 -18.14 29.74 20.36
N GLN A 480 -17.96 29.33 19.09
CA GLN A 480 -16.77 29.71 18.32
C GLN A 480 -16.76 31.18 17.88
N LYS A 481 -17.94 31.80 17.71
CA LYS A 481 -18.03 33.23 17.38
C LYS A 481 -17.71 34.10 18.59
N ASP A 482 -18.09 33.67 19.78
CA ASP A 482 -17.76 34.37 21.03
C ASP A 482 -16.27 34.20 21.39
N GLU A 483 -15.68 33.00 21.22
CA GLU A 483 -14.24 32.74 21.41
C GLU A 483 -13.33 33.59 20.48
N MET A 484 -13.81 33.95 19.28
CA MET A 484 -13.04 34.76 18.34
C MET A 484 -13.05 36.27 18.66
N GLN A 485 -14.08 36.76 19.36
CA GLN A 485 -14.14 38.17 19.77
C GLN A 485 -13.25 38.45 20.99
N GLU A 486 -12.90 37.43 21.77
CA GLU A 486 -12.00 37.53 22.94
C GLU A 486 -10.51 37.23 22.62
N CYS A 487 -10.19 36.87 21.38
CA CYS A 487 -8.82 36.49 21.01
C CYS A 487 -7.89 37.71 20.86
N THR A 488 -7.10 38.01 21.90
CA THR A 488 -6.09 39.10 21.93
C THR A 488 -4.70 38.67 21.41
N PHE A 489 -4.59 37.47 20.84
CA PHE A 489 -3.33 36.87 20.42
C PHE A 489 -2.73 37.52 19.16
N LYS A 490 -1.63 38.25 19.32
CA LYS A 490 -0.78 38.75 18.22
C LYS A 490 0.49 37.90 18.12
N PRO A 491 0.63 36.99 17.13
CA PRO A 491 1.76 36.08 17.07
C PRO A 491 3.06 36.83 16.74
N LYS A 492 4.08 36.65 17.58
CA LYS A 492 5.46 37.04 17.25
C LYS A 492 6.07 35.94 16.39
N LEU A 493 6.48 36.29 15.17
CA LEU A 493 7.10 35.35 14.24
C LEU A 493 8.54 35.03 14.65
N TYR A 494 8.82 33.73 14.72
CA TYR A 494 10.07 32.98 14.74
C TYR A 494 11.41 33.70 14.97
N THR A 495 12.09 33.34 16.06
CA THR A 495 13.53 33.58 16.27
C THR A 495 14.35 32.38 15.76
N PRO A 496 15.29 32.55 14.82
CA PRO A 496 16.17 31.48 14.34
C PRO A 496 17.24 31.05 15.37
N LEU A 497 17.69 29.80 15.20
CA LEU A 497 18.57 29.02 16.08
C LEU A 497 19.94 29.68 16.29
N LYS A 498 20.36 29.76 17.56
CA LYS A 498 21.66 30.29 17.98
C LYS A 498 22.77 29.26 17.75
N ILE A 499 23.67 29.53 16.80
CA ILE A 499 24.93 28.80 16.58
C ILE A 499 26.04 29.28 17.57
N TYR A 500 25.70 30.18 18.50
CA TYR A 500 26.62 30.98 19.31
C TYR A 500 27.42 30.27 20.40
N GLU A 501 27.18 28.99 20.68
CA GLU A 501 27.91 28.31 21.77
C GLU A 501 29.31 27.84 21.39
N PHE A 502 29.72 27.90 20.12
CA PHE A 502 31.03 27.39 19.69
C PHE A 502 32.11 28.43 19.39
N MET A 503 31.79 29.73 19.26
CA MET A 503 32.74 30.71 18.71
C MET A 503 33.15 31.86 19.63
N LEU A 504 32.66 31.90 20.87
CA LEU A 504 33.04 32.92 21.84
C LEU A 504 33.54 32.29 23.14
N ASN A 505 34.82 31.90 23.12
CA ASN A 505 35.66 32.00 24.31
C ASN A 505 36.93 32.78 23.92
N GLN A 506 36.97 34.02 24.41
CA GLN A 506 38.03 35.05 24.37
C GLN A 506 38.12 35.93 23.11
#